data_AF-A0A9D8G8Z9-F1
#
_entry.id   AF-A0A9D8G8Z9-F1
#
_cell.length_a   1.000
_cell.length_b   1.000
_cell.length_c   1.000
_cell.angle_alpha   90.00
_cell.angle_beta   90.00
_cell.angle_gamma   90.00
#
_symmetry.space_group_name_H-M   'P 1'
#
loop_
_entity.id
_entity.type
_entity.pdbx_description
1 polymer ?
#
loop_
_entity_poly.entity_id
_entity_poly.type
_entity_poly.pdbx_seq_one_letter_code
_entity_poly.pdbx_strand_id
1 'polypeptide(L)'
;ATGMITYKNPETGQIVKAQFTNSWMFDKQGLRLFMDGMGPGYAFEVNTLIAPLTIFIGDVAAQAVADQEAALEKAMASRGLLTVHHNEADLYGYTDENEDAREAFLAGRDGHLPFSYGLEIAKLVMAAYMSAEMKKTIDLTDPKAQKALEKYIPLIQQGRGREVLRVGK
;
A
#
# COMPACT_ATOMS: atom_id res chain seq x y z
N ALA A 1 8.14 -4.90 -4.89
CA ALA A 1 8.03 -6.16 -4.14
C ALA A 1 6.58 -6.62 -4.19
N THR A 2 6.33 -7.90 -4.42
CA THR A 2 4.98 -8.45 -4.57
C THR A 2 4.80 -9.64 -3.63
N GLY A 3 3.62 -9.77 -3.05
CA GLY A 3 3.27 -10.88 -2.17
C GLY A 3 1.81 -11.28 -2.32
N MET A 4 1.50 -12.45 -1.79
CA MET A 4 0.14 -12.97 -1.76
C MET A 4 -0.12 -13.61 -0.40
N ILE A 5 -1.27 -13.30 0.19
CA ILE A 5 -1.75 -13.87 1.44
C ILE A 5 -3.06 -14.58 1.15
N THR A 6 -3.20 -15.79 1.66
CA THR A 6 -4.45 -16.55 1.58
C THR A 6 -5.06 -16.63 2.97
N TYR A 7 -6.34 -16.27 3.10
CA TYR A 7 -7.08 -16.32 4.34
C TYR A 7 -8.43 -17.00 4.12
N LYS A 8 -8.99 -17.54 5.21
CA LYS A 8 -10.33 -18.12 5.23
C LYS A 8 -11.28 -17.09 5.81
N ASN A 9 -12.32 -16.73 5.08
CA ASN A 9 -13.38 -15.88 5.61
C ASN A 9 -14.01 -16.60 6.84
N PRO A 10 -14.06 -15.94 8.00
CA PRO A 10 -14.51 -16.58 9.25
C PRO A 10 -16.00 -16.94 9.23
N GLU A 11 -16.83 -16.21 8.47
CA GLU A 11 -18.27 -16.41 8.40
C GLU A 11 -18.66 -17.41 7.30
N THR A 12 -18.09 -17.25 6.10
CA THR A 12 -18.48 -18.06 4.93
C THR A 12 -17.58 -19.27 4.69
N GLY A 13 -16.42 -19.31 5.33
CA GLY A 13 -15.40 -20.34 5.12
C GLY A 13 -14.71 -20.28 3.74
N GLN A 14 -15.03 -19.28 2.91
CA GLN A 14 -14.42 -19.11 1.60
C GLN A 14 -12.92 -18.82 1.72
N ILE A 15 -12.14 -19.40 0.81
CA ILE A 15 -10.72 -19.09 0.69
C ILE A 15 -10.57 -17.85 -0.19
N VAL A 16 -10.00 -16.80 0.39
CA VAL A 16 -9.79 -15.50 -0.24
C VAL A 16 -8.29 -15.25 -0.37
N LYS A 17 -7.89 -14.54 -1.41
CA LYS A 17 -6.51 -14.16 -1.66
C LYS A 17 -6.40 -12.64 -1.72
N ALA A 18 -5.51 -12.07 -0.94
CA ALA A 18 -5.01 -10.70 -1.16
C ALA A 18 -3.68 -10.79 -1.88
N GLN A 19 -3.56 -10.08 -2.99
CA GLN A 19 -2.27 -9.79 -3.61
C GLN A 19 -1.91 -8.34 -3.33
N PHE A 20 -0.64 -8.09 -3.03
CA PHE A 20 -0.15 -6.73 -2.84
C PHE A 20 1.16 -6.56 -3.59
N THR A 21 1.36 -5.34 -4.10
CA THR A 21 2.63 -4.88 -4.64
C THR A 21 2.97 -3.56 -3.98
N ASN A 22 4.20 -3.45 -3.47
CA ASN A 22 4.76 -2.22 -2.93
C ASN A 22 6.04 -1.90 -3.69
N SER A 23 6.14 -0.69 -4.23
CA SER A 23 7.34 -0.19 -4.90
C SER A 23 7.72 1.18 -4.36
N TRP A 24 8.99 1.33 -4.02
CA TRP A 24 9.62 2.64 -3.77
C TRP A 24 10.43 3.11 -5.00
N MET A 25 10.40 2.31 -6.08
CA MET A 25 10.90 2.67 -7.40
C MET A 25 9.72 3.05 -8.28
N PHE A 26 9.95 3.85 -9.31
CA PHE A 26 8.91 4.22 -10.26
C PHE A 26 8.25 2.98 -10.87
N ASP A 27 6.97 2.77 -10.59
CA ASP A 27 6.17 1.64 -11.09
C ASP A 27 5.18 2.10 -12.16
N LYS A 28 4.56 3.27 -11.94
CA LYS A 28 3.71 3.99 -12.89
C LYS A 28 3.63 5.46 -12.46
N GLN A 29 3.27 6.38 -13.39
CA GLN A 29 3.06 7.79 -13.03
C GLN A 29 2.06 7.91 -11.87
N GLY A 30 2.57 8.44 -10.75
CA GLY A 30 1.78 8.89 -9.63
C GLY A 30 1.22 7.82 -8.69
N LEU A 31 1.19 6.52 -9.04
CA LEU A 31 0.47 5.46 -8.30
C LEU A 31 0.74 5.51 -6.78
N ARG A 32 -0.26 5.90 -5.98
CA ARG A 32 -0.19 5.96 -4.52
C ARG A 32 -0.89 4.77 -3.89
N LEU A 33 -2.21 4.73 -3.99
CA LEU A 33 -3.02 3.57 -3.59
C LEU A 33 -3.94 3.18 -4.74
N PHE A 34 -3.80 1.93 -5.15
CA PHE A 34 -4.66 1.27 -6.12
C PHE A 34 -5.08 -0.07 -5.53
N MET A 35 -6.38 -0.33 -5.56
CA MET A 35 -6.97 -1.56 -5.07
C MET A 35 -8.03 -2.00 -6.05
N ASP A 36 -7.94 -3.22 -6.54
CA ASP A 36 -9.00 -3.88 -7.27
C ASP A 36 -9.46 -5.12 -6.50
N GLY A 37 -10.73 -5.46 -6.67
CA GLY A 37 -11.33 -6.60 -6.03
C GLY A 37 -12.36 -7.24 -6.92
N MET A 38 -12.44 -8.57 -6.85
CA MET A 38 -13.39 -9.36 -7.63
C MET A 38 -14.04 -10.40 -6.73
N GLY A 39 -15.37 -10.52 -6.84
CA GLY A 39 -16.18 -11.55 -6.22
C GLY A 39 -17.06 -12.27 -7.25
N PRO A 40 -17.85 -13.28 -6.86
CA PRO A 40 -18.65 -14.10 -7.77
C PRO A 40 -19.69 -13.34 -8.61
N GLY A 41 -20.01 -12.09 -8.28
CA GLY A 41 -20.98 -11.27 -9.00
C GLY A 41 -20.66 -9.78 -9.02
N TYR A 42 -19.43 -9.38 -8.68
CA TYR A 42 -19.03 -7.99 -8.67
C TYR A 42 -17.52 -7.85 -8.89
N ALA A 43 -17.11 -6.71 -9.42
CA ALA A 43 -15.74 -6.26 -9.43
C ALA A 43 -15.74 -4.77 -9.06
N PHE A 44 -14.67 -4.33 -8.41
CA PHE A 44 -14.50 -2.93 -8.07
C PHE A 44 -13.03 -2.52 -8.25
N GLU A 45 -12.84 -1.22 -8.44
CA GLU A 45 -11.53 -0.58 -8.50
C GLU A 45 -11.59 0.69 -7.66
N VAL A 46 -10.55 0.92 -6.87
CA VAL A 46 -10.30 2.15 -6.13
C VAL A 46 -8.95 2.69 -6.59
N ASN A 47 -8.95 3.92 -7.08
CA ASN A 47 -7.76 4.61 -7.54
C ASN A 47 -7.72 6.02 -6.96
N THR A 48 -6.80 6.23 -6.02
CA THR A 48 -6.65 7.48 -5.27
C THR A 48 -6.01 8.63 -6.06
N LEU A 49 -5.74 8.43 -7.35
CA LEU A 49 -5.21 9.46 -8.25
C LEU A 49 -6.18 9.80 -9.38
N ILE A 50 -7.37 9.24 -9.36
CA ILE A 50 -8.42 9.78 -10.22
C ILE A 50 -8.88 11.05 -9.52
N ALA A 51 -8.29 12.19 -9.93
CA ALA A 51 -8.73 13.49 -9.43
C ALA A 51 -10.18 13.73 -9.86
N PRO A 52 -11.06 14.17 -8.95
CA PRO A 52 -12.40 14.60 -9.32
C PRO A 52 -12.37 15.93 -10.10
N LEU A 53 -11.24 16.66 -10.07
CA LEU A 53 -11.03 17.92 -10.78
C LEU A 53 -9.90 17.78 -11.81
N THR A 54 -10.22 18.12 -13.05
CA THR A 54 -9.24 18.26 -14.15
C THR A 54 -9.06 19.75 -14.46
N ILE A 55 -7.81 20.23 -14.45
CA ILE A 55 -7.48 21.61 -14.81
C ILE A 55 -6.77 21.61 -16.17
N PHE A 56 -7.33 22.34 -17.13
CA PHE A 56 -6.67 22.64 -18.39
C PHE A 56 -6.04 24.04 -18.29
N ILE A 57 -4.73 24.12 -18.57
CA ILE A 57 -4.00 25.38 -18.64
C ILE A 57 -3.69 25.64 -20.11
N GLY A 58 -4.36 26.61 -20.71
CA GLY A 58 -4.13 26.99 -22.11
C GLY A 58 -2.81 27.74 -22.33
N ASP A 59 -2.33 27.74 -23.57
CA ASP A 59 -1.00 28.21 -23.96
C ASP A 59 -0.65 29.62 -23.49
N VAL A 60 -1.62 30.54 -23.42
CA VAL A 60 -1.41 31.93 -22.97
C VAL A 60 -0.93 31.99 -21.50
N ALA A 61 -1.37 31.06 -20.66
CA ALA A 61 -0.91 30.96 -19.27
C ALA A 61 0.43 30.19 -19.14
N ALA A 62 0.73 29.29 -20.08
CA ALA A 62 2.00 28.57 -20.15
C ALA A 62 3.13 29.41 -20.79
N GLN A 63 2.81 30.47 -21.55
CA GLN A 63 3.74 31.35 -22.26
C GLN A 63 4.62 32.21 -21.33
N ALA A 64 4.30 32.28 -20.03
CA ALA A 64 5.17 32.92 -19.04
C ALA A 64 6.47 32.12 -18.77
N VAL A 65 6.59 30.91 -19.34
CA VAL A 65 7.77 30.05 -19.24
C VAL A 65 8.49 30.05 -20.59
N ALA A 66 9.79 30.37 -20.58
CA ALA A 66 10.58 30.70 -21.78
C ALA A 66 10.68 29.58 -22.84
N ASP A 67 10.33 28.34 -22.49
CA ASP A 67 10.35 27.18 -23.38
C ASP A 67 9.13 26.30 -23.04
N GLN A 68 8.09 26.38 -23.87
CA GLN A 68 6.81 25.73 -23.60
C GLN A 68 6.87 24.20 -23.71
N GLU A 69 7.68 23.69 -24.65
CA GLU A 69 7.85 22.25 -24.87
C GLU A 69 8.67 21.65 -23.73
N ALA A 70 9.78 22.31 -23.34
CA ALA A 70 10.53 21.90 -22.17
C ALA A 70 9.75 22.07 -20.86
N ALA A 71 8.89 23.08 -20.73
CA ALA A 71 8.05 23.27 -19.55
C ALA A 71 6.95 22.21 -19.45
N LEU A 72 6.34 21.82 -20.58
CA LEU A 72 5.34 20.76 -20.65
C LEU A 72 5.95 19.39 -20.37
N GLU A 73 7.05 19.06 -21.06
CA GLU A 73 7.85 17.85 -20.82
C GLU A 73 8.36 17.80 -19.37
N LYS A 74 8.84 18.93 -18.81
CA LYS A 74 9.30 19.00 -17.41
C LYS A 74 8.16 18.95 -16.40
N ALA A 75 6.97 19.49 -16.69
CA ALA A 75 5.81 19.35 -15.81
C ALA A 75 5.37 17.89 -15.74
N MET A 76 5.27 17.21 -16.88
CA MET A 76 4.92 15.80 -16.97
C MET A 76 6.02 14.87 -16.39
N ALA A 77 7.29 15.18 -16.62
CA ALA A 77 8.43 14.36 -16.19
C ALA A 77 8.90 14.65 -14.75
N SER A 78 8.77 15.89 -14.26
CA SER A 78 9.24 16.29 -12.92
C SER A 78 8.13 16.40 -11.87
N ARG A 79 6.87 16.61 -12.29
CA ARG A 79 5.73 16.74 -11.36
C ARG A 79 4.60 15.73 -11.60
N GLY A 80 4.59 15.03 -12.73
CA GLY A 80 3.50 14.10 -13.09
C GLY A 80 2.17 14.84 -13.32
N LEU A 81 1.10 14.08 -13.58
CA LEU A 81 -0.25 14.62 -13.61
C LEU A 81 -0.53 15.36 -12.28
N LEU A 82 -0.84 16.66 -12.34
CA LEU A 82 -1.22 17.46 -11.17
C LEU A 82 -2.63 17.06 -10.74
N THR A 83 -2.70 15.94 -10.01
CA THR A 83 -3.92 15.43 -9.41
C THR A 83 -4.31 16.35 -8.27
N VAL A 84 -5.41 17.10 -8.46
CA VAL A 84 -5.95 17.97 -7.42
C VAL A 84 -7.04 17.21 -6.68
N HIS A 85 -6.73 16.77 -5.47
CA HIS A 85 -7.73 16.29 -4.52
C HIS A 85 -8.12 17.42 -3.58
N HIS A 86 -9.42 17.76 -3.57
CA HIS A 86 -9.94 18.85 -2.75
C HIS A 86 -9.99 18.51 -1.25
N ASN A 87 -10.00 17.22 -0.90
CA ASN A 87 -9.95 16.74 0.48
C ASN A 87 -9.20 15.39 0.57
N GLU A 88 -7.87 15.44 0.51
CA GLU A 88 -7.01 14.25 0.54
C GLU A 88 -7.07 13.51 1.89
N ALA A 89 -7.15 14.24 3.00
CA ALA A 89 -7.18 13.64 4.33
C ALA A 89 -8.40 12.73 4.54
N ASP A 90 -9.56 13.17 4.05
CA ASP A 90 -10.80 12.40 4.05
C ASP A 90 -10.74 11.21 3.08
N LEU A 91 -10.21 11.42 1.86
CA LEU A 91 -10.01 10.33 0.89
C LEU A 91 -9.13 9.21 1.45
N TYR A 92 -8.14 9.53 2.29
CA TYR A 92 -7.25 8.56 2.92
C TYR A 92 -7.80 8.01 4.25
N GLY A 93 -8.95 8.50 4.71
CA GLY A 93 -9.61 8.05 5.93
C GLY A 93 -8.98 8.58 7.23
N TYR A 94 -8.03 9.52 7.16
CA TYR A 94 -7.36 10.05 8.36
C TYR A 94 -8.32 10.76 9.31
N THR A 95 -9.35 11.40 8.79
CA THR A 95 -10.38 12.07 9.59
C THR A 95 -11.15 11.06 10.44
N ASP A 96 -11.63 10.00 9.80
CA ASP A 96 -12.43 8.96 10.44
C ASP A 96 -11.60 8.14 11.45
N GLU A 97 -10.34 7.82 11.12
CA GLU A 97 -9.43 7.13 12.05
C GLU A 97 -9.16 7.97 13.32
N ASN A 98 -8.96 9.28 13.16
CA ASN A 98 -8.76 10.18 14.29
C ASN A 98 -10.03 10.34 15.14
N GLU A 99 -11.20 10.35 14.50
CA GLU A 99 -12.47 10.42 15.20
C GLU A 99 -12.74 9.16 16.03
N ASP A 100 -12.55 7.96 15.47
CA ASP A 100 -12.68 6.71 16.23
C ASP A 100 -11.67 6.66 17.38
N ALA A 101 -10.41 7.06 17.15
CA ALA A 101 -9.41 7.10 18.21
C ALA A 101 -9.81 8.04 19.36
N ARG A 102 -10.32 9.23 19.04
CA ARG A 102 -10.82 10.20 20.02
C ARG A 102 -12.00 9.63 20.81
N GLU A 103 -13.02 9.10 20.12
CA GLU A 103 -14.22 8.57 20.76
C GLU A 103 -13.91 7.33 21.62
N ALA A 104 -13.06 6.44 21.13
CA ALA A 104 -12.61 5.27 21.88
C ALA A 104 -11.86 5.68 23.15
N PHE A 105 -10.95 6.64 23.05
CA PHE A 105 -10.20 7.17 24.19
C PHE A 105 -11.12 7.79 25.24
N LEU A 106 -12.07 8.63 24.82
CA LEU A 106 -13.04 9.27 25.73
C LEU A 106 -13.96 8.25 26.42
N ALA A 107 -14.29 7.15 25.74
CA ALA A 107 -15.11 6.07 26.29
C ALA A 107 -14.31 5.01 27.07
N GLY A 108 -12.98 5.11 27.14
CA GLY A 108 -12.14 4.12 27.82
C GLY A 108 -12.20 2.72 27.19
N ARG A 109 -12.44 2.63 25.88
CA ARG A 109 -12.48 1.38 25.10
C ARG A 109 -11.35 1.35 24.09
N ASP A 110 -11.09 0.16 23.53
CA ASP A 110 -10.24 0.04 22.36
C ASP A 110 -10.89 0.70 21.13
N GLY A 111 -10.05 1.27 20.25
CA GLY A 111 -10.45 1.70 18.92
C GLY A 111 -10.74 0.50 18.01
N HIS A 112 -11.24 0.79 16.81
CA HIS A 112 -11.59 -0.23 15.82
C HIS A 112 -10.39 -1.09 15.41
N LEU A 113 -9.21 -0.46 15.28
CA LEU A 113 -7.94 -1.12 14.93
C LEU A 113 -6.95 -1.03 16.11
N PRO A 114 -7.09 -1.89 17.13
CA PRO A 114 -6.21 -1.87 18.29
C PRO A 114 -4.79 -2.36 17.96
N PHE A 115 -3.85 -2.22 18.90
CA PHE A 115 -2.47 -2.70 18.69
C PHE A 115 -2.36 -4.19 18.39
N SER A 116 -3.29 -5.01 18.88
CA SER A 116 -3.35 -6.43 18.51
C SER A 116 -3.60 -6.63 17.01
N TYR A 117 -4.42 -5.78 16.38
CA TYR A 117 -4.61 -5.79 14.93
C TYR A 117 -3.31 -5.38 14.22
N GLY A 118 -2.65 -4.31 14.69
CA GLY A 118 -1.35 -3.89 14.16
C GLY A 118 -0.28 -4.99 14.25
N LEU A 119 -0.30 -5.79 15.32
CA LEU A 119 0.57 -6.96 15.47
C LEU A 119 0.29 -8.02 14.40
N GLU A 120 -0.98 -8.28 14.05
CA GLU A 120 -1.31 -9.21 12.96
C GLU A 120 -0.79 -8.71 11.60
N ILE A 121 -0.92 -7.41 11.32
CA ILE A 121 -0.35 -6.82 10.10
C ILE A 121 1.18 -6.97 10.09
N ALA A 122 1.85 -6.68 11.20
CA ALA A 122 3.30 -6.86 11.32
C ALA A 122 3.71 -8.32 11.10
N LYS A 123 2.97 -9.29 11.66
CA LYS A 123 3.20 -10.72 11.41
C LYS A 123 3.11 -11.06 9.92
N LEU A 124 2.11 -10.56 9.20
CA LEU A 124 1.97 -10.80 7.76
C LEU A 124 3.17 -10.25 6.96
N VAL A 125 3.64 -9.04 7.31
CA VAL A 125 4.83 -8.43 6.69
C VAL A 125 6.07 -9.28 6.95
N MET A 126 6.30 -9.70 8.20
CA MET A 126 7.44 -10.54 8.57
C MET A 126 7.39 -11.91 7.89
N ALA A 127 6.20 -12.50 7.78
CA ALA A 127 5.99 -13.76 7.09
C ALA A 127 6.27 -13.64 5.58
N ALA A 128 5.95 -12.49 4.97
CA ALA A 128 6.29 -12.22 3.57
C ALA A 128 7.81 -12.15 3.35
N TYR A 129 8.56 -11.50 4.26
CA TYR A 129 10.04 -11.54 4.24
C TYR A 129 10.57 -12.97 4.38
N MET A 130 10.10 -13.72 5.37
CA MET A 130 10.50 -15.11 5.59
C MET A 130 10.19 -15.98 4.37
N SER A 131 9.00 -15.84 3.79
CA SER A 131 8.57 -16.53 2.58
C SER A 131 9.51 -16.24 1.40
N ALA A 132 9.86 -14.98 1.18
CA ALA A 132 10.74 -14.55 0.10
C ALA A 132 12.16 -15.13 0.26
N GLU A 133 12.70 -15.12 1.49
CA GLU A 133 14.04 -15.65 1.79
C GLU A 133 14.10 -17.18 1.69
N MET A 134 13.07 -17.87 2.19
CA MET A 134 12.98 -19.34 2.16
C MET A 134 12.48 -19.90 0.83
N LYS A 135 11.97 -19.04 -0.06
CA LYS A 135 11.34 -19.39 -1.34
C LYS A 135 10.22 -20.42 -1.20
N LYS A 136 9.39 -20.28 -0.16
CA LYS A 136 8.25 -21.16 0.12
C LYS A 136 7.14 -20.41 0.81
N THR A 137 5.92 -20.88 0.63
CA THR A 137 4.77 -20.41 1.41
C THR A 137 4.97 -20.71 2.89
N ILE A 138 4.68 -19.71 3.74
CA ILE A 138 4.66 -19.87 5.19
C ILE A 138 3.22 -20.11 5.63
N ASP A 139 2.95 -21.27 6.22
CA ASP A 139 1.64 -21.58 6.79
C ASP A 139 1.54 -20.96 8.19
N LEU A 140 0.78 -19.88 8.31
CA LEU A 140 0.58 -19.17 9.58
C LEU A 140 -0.37 -19.90 10.52
N THR A 141 -1.02 -20.98 10.08
CA THR A 141 -1.82 -21.84 10.97
C THR A 141 -0.96 -22.87 11.71
N ASP A 142 0.28 -23.12 11.25
CA ASP A 142 1.23 -24.00 11.93
C ASP A 142 1.85 -23.30 13.16
N PRO A 143 1.66 -23.82 14.39
CA PRO A 143 2.28 -23.27 15.59
C PRO A 143 3.81 -23.21 15.53
N LYS A 144 4.47 -24.09 14.75
CA LYS A 144 5.92 -24.06 14.58
C LYS A 144 6.35 -22.87 13.74
N ALA A 145 5.60 -22.55 12.68
CA ALA A 145 5.86 -21.38 11.85
C ALA A 145 5.68 -20.08 12.66
N GLN A 146 4.63 -19.99 13.47
CA GLN A 146 4.43 -18.83 14.35
C GLN A 146 5.57 -18.64 15.36
N LYS A 147 6.01 -19.72 16.03
CA LYS A 147 7.17 -19.67 16.95
C LYS A 147 8.47 -19.28 16.26
N ALA A 148 8.67 -19.72 15.01
CA ALA A 148 9.83 -19.31 14.22
C ALA A 148 9.77 -17.81 13.88
N LEU A 149 8.58 -17.29 13.58
CA LEU A 149 8.35 -15.89 13.22
C LEU A 149 8.67 -14.93 14.37
N GLU A 150 8.36 -15.30 15.62
CA GLU A 150 8.66 -14.49 16.82
C GLU A 150 10.15 -14.14 16.98
N LYS A 151 11.04 -15.00 16.49
CA LYS A 151 12.50 -14.84 16.59
C LYS A 151 13.14 -14.46 15.27
N TYR A 152 12.35 -14.34 14.21
CA TYR A 152 12.84 -14.10 12.87
C TYR A 152 13.20 -12.63 12.67
N ILE A 153 14.38 -12.39 12.13
CA ILE A 153 14.85 -11.06 11.73
C ILE A 153 15.21 -11.16 10.24
N PRO A 154 14.53 -10.43 9.35
CA PRO A 154 14.83 -10.41 7.92
C PRO A 154 16.29 -10.05 7.64
N LEU A 155 16.88 -10.65 6.61
CA LEU A 155 18.25 -10.37 6.18
C LEU A 155 18.44 -8.89 5.86
N ILE A 156 17.43 -8.24 5.29
CA ILE A 156 17.49 -6.81 5.00
C ILE A 156 17.61 -5.97 6.29
N GLN A 157 16.90 -6.34 7.36
CA GLN A 157 16.97 -5.67 8.67
C GLN A 157 18.34 -5.91 9.33
N GLN A 158 19.01 -7.02 9.03
CA GLN A 158 20.37 -7.32 9.49
C GLN A 158 21.46 -6.60 8.66
N GLY A 159 21.10 -5.75 7.68
CA GLY A 159 22.05 -5.11 6.77
C GLY A 159 22.59 -6.05 5.66
N ARG A 160 22.02 -7.26 5.55
CA ARG A 160 22.42 -8.32 4.59
C ARG A 160 21.56 -8.30 3.32
N GLY A 161 21.00 -7.13 2.97
CA GLY A 161 20.10 -6.98 1.82
C GLY A 161 20.69 -7.45 0.48
N ARG A 162 22.03 -7.38 0.31
CA ARG A 162 22.72 -7.86 -0.90
C ARG A 162 22.56 -9.37 -1.15
N GLU A 163 22.23 -10.15 -0.13
CA GLU A 163 22.05 -11.61 -0.27
C GLU A 163 20.69 -11.96 -0.88
N VAL A 164 19.72 -11.06 -0.78
CA VAL A 164 18.33 -11.26 -1.22
C VAL A 164 17.93 -10.35 -2.38
N LEU A 165 18.58 -9.19 -2.50
CA LEU A 165 18.40 -8.26 -3.61
C LEU A 165 19.46 -8.56 -4.68
N ARG A 166 19.01 -9.00 -5.86
CA ARG A 166 19.88 -9.07 -7.05
C ARG A 166 20.24 -7.64 -7.46
N VAL A 167 21.43 -7.19 -7.08
CA VAL A 167 22.07 -6.05 -7.73
C VAL A 167 22.67 -6.60 -9.02
N GLY A 168 22.10 -6.24 -10.17
CA GLY A 168 22.64 -6.63 -11.46
C GLY A 168 24.12 -6.24 -11.59
N LYS A 169 24.90 -7.07 -12.29
CA LYS A 169 26.13 -6.59 -12.93
C LYS A 169 25.76 -5.75 -14.13
#